data_AF-S3ZP59-F1
#
_entry.id   AF-S3ZP59-F1
#
_cell.length_a   1.000
_cell.length_b   1.000
_cell.length_c   1.000
_cell.angle_alpha   90.00
_cell.angle_beta   90.00
_cell.angle_gamma   90.00
#
_symmetry.space_group_name_H-M   'P 1'
#
loop_
_entity.id
_entity.type
_entity.pdbx_description
1 polymer ?
#
loop_
_entity_poly.entity_id
_entity_poly.type
_entity_poly.pdbx_seq_one_letter_code
_entity_poly.pdbx_strand_id
1 'polypeptide(L)'
;MYDMGTRKQALTLVGQGRSLNSVSKEIGVSRAAIRSWQTRIEPLGPTAPGCPRCGDVPGKPDDQVAYSYLLGLYLGDGCISYLHRGVHFLRITCADAWPGLIDSCAEVMQILRPDNKVFRIQRQGCQYVTCYSKHWPCLFPQHGPGRKHERTIALEPWQQEIVDAHPWEFIRGLIHSDGCRITNWTTRVVGGAPKRYEYPRYFFTNTSTDIIGLFTDTLDRLGVEWKTHRPQGISRPHGHPRRTQILTAIGPVTLLPRPRWDSPQIVGRALTGEKPRCDLRAHDSAQPSRLRGRSSRGRRGGRRPQPGGRFGGRGEAPARWG
;
A
#
# COMPACT_ATOMS: atom_id res chain seq x y z
N MET A 1 21.01 -9.40 -18.73
CA MET A 1 21.32 -7.96 -18.66
C MET A 1 22.64 -7.76 -19.39
N TYR A 2 22.76 -6.83 -20.34
CA TYR A 2 23.99 -6.64 -21.12
C TYR A 2 25.10 -6.00 -20.26
N ASP A 3 26.33 -6.51 -20.40
CA ASP A 3 27.53 -6.01 -19.73
C ASP A 3 27.95 -4.63 -20.26
N MET A 4 28.84 -3.95 -19.54
CA MET A 4 29.29 -2.60 -19.91
C MET A 4 30.09 -2.54 -21.22
N GLY A 5 30.79 -3.61 -21.59
CA GLY A 5 31.52 -3.69 -22.86
C GLY A 5 30.57 -3.65 -24.04
N THR A 6 29.53 -4.49 -24.01
CA THR A 6 28.47 -4.52 -25.04
C THR A 6 27.79 -3.16 -25.21
N ARG A 7 27.52 -2.46 -24.10
CA ARG A 7 26.87 -1.13 -24.13
C ARG A 7 27.76 -0.06 -24.75
N LYS A 8 29.02 0.00 -24.33
CA LYS A 8 30.01 0.93 -24.87
C LYS A 8 30.20 0.69 -26.37
N GLN A 9 30.34 -0.58 -26.78
CA GLN A 9 30.44 -0.94 -28.19
C GLN A 9 29.24 -0.47 -29.01
N ALA A 10 28.02 -0.67 -28.49
CA ALA A 10 26.82 -0.20 -29.17
C ALA A 10 26.78 1.32 -29.34
N LEU A 11 27.17 2.09 -28.31
CA LEU A 11 27.22 3.55 -28.40
C LEU A 11 28.34 4.07 -29.30
N THR A 12 29.50 3.40 -29.32
CA THR A 12 30.58 3.72 -30.28
C THR A 12 30.08 3.58 -31.72
N LEU A 13 29.41 2.47 -32.04
CA LEU A 13 28.88 2.23 -33.39
C LEU A 13 27.80 3.26 -33.78
N VAL A 14 26.98 3.70 -32.83
CA VAL A 14 26.01 4.77 -33.09
C VAL A 14 26.71 6.13 -33.24
N GLY A 15 27.75 6.42 -32.44
CA GLY A 15 28.55 7.63 -32.54
C GLY A 15 29.26 7.79 -33.89
N GLN A 16 29.52 6.68 -34.59
CA GLN A 16 30.02 6.65 -35.98
C GLN A 16 28.95 6.96 -37.04
N GLY A 17 27.75 7.40 -36.64
CA GLY A 17 26.66 7.73 -37.55
C GLY A 17 25.86 6.53 -38.06
N ARG A 18 26.08 5.33 -37.52
CA ARG A 18 25.35 4.13 -37.96
C ARG A 18 23.92 4.12 -37.41
N SER A 19 22.98 3.64 -38.23
CA SER A 19 21.59 3.53 -37.81
C SER A 19 21.41 2.49 -36.68
N LEU A 20 20.49 2.77 -35.75
CA LEU A 20 20.15 1.84 -34.66
C LEU A 20 19.76 0.44 -35.16
N ASN A 21 19.22 0.34 -36.38
CA ASN A 21 18.81 -0.93 -36.97
C ASN A 21 20.03 -1.78 -37.41
N SER A 22 21.06 -1.13 -37.97
CA SER A 22 22.32 -1.78 -38.31
C SER A 22 23.03 -2.26 -37.06
N VAL A 23 23.14 -1.39 -36.06
CA VAL A 23 23.78 -1.69 -34.77
C VAL A 23 23.03 -2.82 -34.03
N SER A 24 21.70 -2.81 -34.06
CA SER A 24 20.87 -3.86 -33.45
C SER A 24 21.12 -5.24 -34.07
N LYS A 25 21.22 -5.32 -35.41
CA LYS A 25 21.47 -6.58 -36.13
C LYS A 25 22.88 -7.11 -35.90
N GLU A 26 23.87 -6.23 -35.81
CA GLU A 26 25.27 -6.62 -35.66
C GLU A 26 25.59 -7.17 -34.26
N ILE A 27 25.12 -6.49 -33.22
CA ILE A 27 25.48 -6.83 -31.84
C ILE A 27 24.41 -7.72 -31.17
N GLY A 28 23.29 -8.00 -31.86
CA GLY A 28 22.18 -8.81 -31.30
C GLY A 28 21.43 -8.13 -30.15
N VAL A 29 21.48 -6.80 -30.08
CA VAL A 29 20.84 -5.99 -29.04
C VAL A 29 19.57 -5.35 -29.58
N SER A 30 18.49 -5.31 -28.80
CA SER A 30 17.26 -4.62 -29.23
C SER A 30 17.48 -3.11 -29.44
N ARG A 31 16.83 -2.53 -30.46
CA ARG A 31 16.86 -1.07 -30.70
C ARG A 31 16.42 -0.24 -29.49
N ALA A 32 15.50 -0.77 -28.68
CA ALA A 32 15.04 -0.11 -27.46
C ALA A 32 16.13 -0.01 -26.39
N ALA A 33 16.94 -1.07 -26.23
CA ALA A 33 18.09 -1.06 -25.31
C ALA A 33 19.16 -0.07 -25.77
N ILE A 34 19.49 -0.02 -27.06
CA ILE A 34 20.47 0.94 -27.60
C ILE A 34 19.98 2.39 -27.36
N ARG A 35 18.69 2.66 -27.59
CA ARG A 35 18.07 3.97 -27.30
C ARG A 35 18.16 4.34 -25.82
N SER A 36 17.89 3.39 -24.93
CA SER A 36 18.03 3.58 -23.48
C SER A 36 19.46 3.96 -23.10
N TRP A 37 20.46 3.31 -23.72
CA TRP A 37 21.88 3.57 -23.43
C TRP A 37 22.37 4.94 -23.87
N GLN A 38 21.77 5.53 -24.91
CA GLN A 38 22.07 6.90 -25.30
C GLN A 38 21.67 7.92 -24.23
N THR A 39 20.65 7.61 -23.43
CA THR A 39 20.22 8.42 -22.29
C THR A 39 20.99 8.06 -21.01
N ARG A 40 21.27 6.77 -20.80
CA ARG A 40 21.99 6.26 -19.63
C ARG A 40 22.71 4.95 -19.96
N ILE A 41 24.04 4.97 -19.95
CA ILE A 41 24.84 3.78 -20.28
C ILE A 41 24.93 2.81 -19.09
N GLU A 42 25.00 3.32 -17.87
CA GLU A 42 25.11 2.54 -16.65
C GLU A 42 23.88 1.63 -16.50
N PRO A 43 24.06 0.35 -16.11
CA PRO A 43 22.96 -0.46 -15.64
C PRO A 43 22.24 0.33 -14.55
N LEU A 44 20.91 0.22 -14.52
CA LEU A 44 20.24 0.37 -13.24
C LEU A 44 20.97 -0.62 -12.33
N GLY A 45 21.73 -0.10 -11.36
CA GLY A 45 22.48 -0.93 -10.43
C GLY A 45 21.54 -1.87 -9.69
N PRO A 46 22.04 -2.68 -8.75
CA PRO A 46 21.16 -3.29 -7.76
C PRO A 46 20.25 -2.18 -7.22
N THR A 47 18.95 -2.29 -7.48
CA THR A 47 17.98 -1.36 -6.92
C THR A 47 18.06 -1.49 -5.41
N ALA A 48 18.40 -0.39 -4.74
CA ALA A 48 18.39 -0.19 -3.30
C ALA A 48 19.50 -0.91 -2.50
N PRO A 49 19.85 -0.39 -1.31
CA PRO A 49 20.21 -1.28 -0.20
C PRO A 49 19.16 -2.39 -0.16
N GLY A 50 19.60 -3.64 -0.18
CA GLY A 50 18.69 -4.78 -0.15
C GLY A 50 17.67 -4.63 0.98
N CYS A 51 16.47 -5.18 0.80
CA CYS A 51 15.50 -5.24 1.90
C CYS A 51 16.22 -5.78 3.15
N PRO A 52 16.14 -5.12 4.31
CA PRO A 52 16.88 -5.54 5.52
C PRO A 52 16.51 -6.95 5.95
N ARG A 53 15.35 -7.45 5.52
CA ARG A 53 14.86 -8.80 5.77
C ARG A 53 15.32 -9.85 4.77
N CYS A 54 15.80 -9.46 3.59
CA CYS A 54 16.14 -10.37 2.49
C CYS A 54 17.65 -10.58 2.31
N GLY A 55 18.50 -9.97 3.14
CA GLY A 55 19.94 -10.25 3.16
C GLY A 55 20.25 -11.60 3.81
N ASP A 56 21.51 -12.04 3.70
CA ASP A 56 21.98 -13.34 4.24
C ASP A 56 21.71 -13.47 5.74
N VAL A 57 21.82 -12.36 6.47
CA VAL A 57 21.38 -12.23 7.86
C VAL A 57 20.22 -11.23 7.91
N PRO A 58 18.97 -11.68 8.12
CA PRO A 58 17.82 -10.77 8.21
C PRO A 58 17.92 -9.82 9.41
N GLY A 59 18.11 -8.53 9.15
CA GLY A 59 18.16 -7.45 10.15
C GLY A 59 16.85 -6.65 10.30
N LYS A 60 16.81 -5.71 11.24
CA LYS A 60 15.66 -4.79 11.39
C LYS A 60 15.72 -3.67 10.35
N PRO A 61 14.60 -2.99 10.05
CA PRO A 61 14.64 -1.72 9.31
C PRO A 61 15.57 -0.72 9.99
N ASP A 62 16.32 0.04 9.19
CA ASP A 62 17.30 1.02 9.70
C ASP A 62 16.61 2.09 10.56
N ASP A 63 15.49 2.64 10.06
CA ASP A 63 14.65 3.57 10.81
C ASP A 63 13.50 2.82 11.52
N GLN A 64 13.79 2.37 12.74
CA GLN A 64 12.83 1.63 13.57
C GLN A 64 11.68 2.51 14.08
N VAL A 65 11.91 3.83 14.22
CA VAL A 65 10.90 4.82 14.64
C VAL A 65 9.84 4.96 13.54
N ALA A 66 10.28 5.24 12.31
CA ALA A 66 9.42 5.32 11.13
C ALA A 66 8.68 4.00 10.87
N TYR A 67 9.38 2.87 11.07
CA TYR A 67 8.78 1.54 10.96
C TYR A 67 7.66 1.33 12.00
N SER A 68 7.90 1.65 13.28
CA SER A 68 6.92 1.51 14.34
C SER A 68 5.64 2.31 14.05
N TYR A 69 5.79 3.57 13.62
CA TYR A 69 4.66 4.41 13.22
C TYR A 69 3.91 3.86 12.01
N LEU A 70 4.62 3.46 10.95
CA LEU A 70 3.98 2.89 9.76
C LEU A 70 3.30 1.54 10.05
N LEU A 71 3.85 0.74 10.95
CA LEU A 71 3.23 -0.51 11.39
C LEU A 71 1.87 -0.25 12.02
N GLY A 72 1.75 0.74 12.91
CA GLY A 72 0.47 1.14 13.48
C GLY A 72 -0.53 1.57 12.41
N LEU A 73 -0.11 2.44 11.48
CA LEU A 73 -0.95 2.86 10.35
C LEU A 73 -1.37 1.68 9.46
N TYR A 74 -0.46 0.74 9.22
CA TYR A 74 -0.71 -0.44 8.40
C TYR A 74 -1.74 -1.36 9.06
N LEU A 75 -1.65 -1.60 10.36
CA LEU A 75 -2.57 -2.46 11.08
C LEU A 75 -3.99 -1.88 11.10
N GLY A 76 -4.14 -0.56 11.21
CA GLY A 76 -5.45 0.07 11.09
C GLY A 76 -5.94 0.18 9.65
N ASP A 77 -5.63 1.29 9.00
CA ASP A 77 -6.17 1.68 7.67
C ASP A 77 -5.39 1.11 6.48
N GLY A 78 -4.31 0.36 6.74
CA GLY A 78 -3.44 -0.15 5.68
C GLY A 78 -3.95 -1.37 4.94
N CYS A 79 -3.58 -1.47 3.66
CA CYS A 79 -3.80 -2.64 2.84
C CYS A 79 -2.58 -2.89 1.96
N ILE A 80 -2.08 -4.13 1.98
CA ILE A 80 -1.09 -4.62 1.01
C ILE A 80 -1.84 -5.50 0.01
N SER A 81 -1.65 -5.19 -1.26
CA SER A 81 -2.26 -5.90 -2.37
C SER A 81 -1.19 -6.40 -3.33
N TYR A 82 -1.39 -7.62 -3.83
CA TYR A 82 -0.53 -8.25 -4.82
C TYR A 82 -0.74 -7.68 -6.22
N LEU A 83 0.35 -7.55 -6.98
CA LEU A 83 0.37 -7.21 -8.39
C LEU A 83 1.21 -8.23 -9.16
N HIS A 84 1.11 -8.19 -10.48
CA HIS A 84 1.89 -9.06 -11.35
C HIS A 84 3.40 -9.01 -11.05
N ARG A 85 4.11 -10.11 -11.36
CA ARG A 85 5.59 -10.20 -11.25
C ARG A 85 6.12 -10.01 -9.82
N GLY A 86 5.36 -10.43 -8.80
CA GLY A 86 5.80 -10.41 -7.40
C GLY A 86 5.87 -9.03 -6.76
N VAL A 87 5.28 -8.02 -7.39
CA VAL A 87 5.24 -6.65 -6.84
C VAL A 87 4.03 -6.55 -5.92
N HIS A 88 4.19 -5.86 -4.81
CA HIS A 88 3.08 -5.52 -3.92
C HIS A 88 2.93 -4.01 -3.88
N PHE A 89 1.74 -3.52 -3.56
CA PHE A 89 1.56 -2.12 -3.22
C PHE A 89 0.95 -2.00 -1.84
N LEU A 90 1.55 -1.15 -1.02
CA LEU A 90 1.00 -0.71 0.24
C LEU A 90 0.16 0.53 -0.02
N ARG A 91 -1.05 0.55 0.53
CA ARG A 91 -1.96 1.67 0.52
C ARG A 91 -2.40 1.97 1.95
N ILE A 92 -2.34 3.23 2.36
CA ILE A 92 -2.88 3.72 3.62
C ILE A 92 -3.93 4.78 3.29
N THR A 93 -5.13 4.64 3.85
CA THR A 93 -6.20 5.62 3.66
C THR A 93 -6.08 6.70 4.73
N CYS A 94 -6.03 7.96 4.33
CA CYS A 94 -5.85 9.10 5.24
C CYS A 94 -6.97 10.12 4.97
N ALA A 95 -7.73 10.53 5.98
CA ALA A 95 -8.82 11.50 5.79
C ALA A 95 -8.31 12.91 5.47
N ASP A 96 -9.03 13.63 4.60
CA ASP A 96 -8.63 14.99 4.15
C ASP A 96 -8.62 16.00 5.32
N ALA A 97 -9.37 15.72 6.38
CA ALA A 97 -9.40 16.54 7.60
C ALA A 97 -8.05 16.57 8.35
N TRP A 98 -7.10 15.69 8.02
CA TRP A 98 -5.81 15.56 8.69
C TRP A 98 -4.63 15.59 7.70
N PRO A 99 -4.36 16.73 7.03
CA PRO A 99 -3.32 16.82 6.01
C PRO A 99 -1.92 16.49 6.55
N GLY A 100 -1.59 16.90 7.78
CA GLY A 100 -0.31 16.56 8.42
C GLY A 100 -0.10 15.05 8.65
N LEU A 101 -1.19 14.28 8.77
CA LEU A 101 -1.13 12.81 8.82
C LEU A 101 -0.79 12.24 7.46
N ILE A 102 -1.39 12.77 6.39
CA ILE A 102 -1.08 12.39 5.00
C ILE A 102 0.42 12.62 4.73
N ASP A 103 0.95 13.77 5.15
CA ASP A 103 2.37 14.10 5.03
C ASP A 103 3.25 13.13 5.82
N SER A 104 2.94 12.92 7.10
CA SER A 104 3.68 11.99 7.96
C SER A 104 3.67 10.56 7.40
N CYS A 105 2.55 10.11 6.85
CA CYS A 105 2.41 8.79 6.24
C CYS A 105 3.29 8.65 4.99
N ALA A 106 3.27 9.67 4.12
CA ALA A 106 4.10 9.68 2.92
C ALA A 106 5.59 9.71 3.26
N GLU A 107 5.98 10.49 4.27
CA GLU A 107 7.35 10.58 4.77
C GLU A 107 7.87 9.24 5.27
N VAL A 108 7.16 8.57 6.20
CA VAL A 108 7.64 7.28 6.73
C VAL A 108 7.65 6.17 5.68
N MET A 109 6.71 6.17 4.73
CA MET A 109 6.79 5.25 3.59
C MET A 109 8.04 5.49 2.75
N GLN A 110 8.42 6.76 2.55
CA GLN A 110 9.60 7.13 1.77
C GLN A 110 10.89 6.80 2.52
N ILE A 111 10.95 7.01 3.84
CA ILE A 111 12.08 6.64 4.70
C ILE A 111 12.36 5.14 4.63
N LEU A 112 11.32 4.31 4.76
CA LEU A 112 11.49 2.86 4.75
C LEU A 112 11.77 2.29 3.36
N ARG A 113 11.41 3.02 2.31
CA ARG A 113 11.57 2.62 0.91
C ARG A 113 12.13 3.78 0.08
N PRO A 114 13.38 4.20 0.32
CA PRO A 114 13.97 5.41 -0.29
C PRO A 114 14.01 5.35 -1.82
N ASP A 115 14.18 4.16 -2.38
CA ASP A 115 14.25 3.95 -3.83
C ASP A 115 12.89 3.77 -4.50
N ASN A 116 11.80 3.72 -3.73
CA ASN A 116 10.45 3.55 -4.27
C ASN A 116 9.72 4.88 -4.25
N LYS A 117 8.95 5.12 -5.32
CA LYS A 117 8.12 6.30 -5.43
C LYS A 117 6.90 6.16 -4.51
N VAL A 118 6.80 7.05 -3.53
CA VAL A 118 5.57 7.30 -2.79
C VAL A 118 4.72 8.32 -3.56
N PHE A 119 3.41 8.07 -3.66
CA PHE A 119 2.49 9.00 -4.31
C PHE A 119 1.12 8.96 -3.64
N ARG A 120 0.37 10.04 -3.82
CA ARG A 120 -0.94 10.26 -3.21
C ARG A 120 -2.01 10.22 -4.28
N ILE A 121 -3.15 9.61 -3.96
CA ILE A 121 -4.30 9.55 -4.84
C ILE A 121 -5.51 10.13 -4.11
N GLN A 122 -6.07 11.23 -4.60
CA GLN A 122 -7.29 11.82 -4.04
C GLN A 122 -8.52 10.93 -4.25
N ARG A 123 -9.36 10.83 -3.22
CA ARG A 123 -10.68 10.23 -3.21
C ARG A 123 -11.65 11.14 -2.46
N GLN A 124 -12.92 10.77 -2.41
CA GLN A 124 -13.92 11.57 -1.68
C GLN A 124 -13.63 11.53 -0.18
N GLY A 125 -13.26 12.68 0.40
CA GLY A 125 -13.02 12.86 1.84
C GLY A 125 -11.72 12.23 2.36
N CYS A 126 -10.87 11.69 1.48
CA CYS A 126 -9.59 11.07 1.87
C CYS A 126 -8.58 11.01 0.71
N GLN A 127 -7.32 10.79 1.06
CA GLN A 127 -6.25 10.43 0.15
C GLN A 127 -5.71 9.03 0.44
N TYR A 128 -5.35 8.32 -0.62
CA TYR A 128 -4.57 7.10 -0.52
C TYR A 128 -3.09 7.44 -0.66
N VAL A 129 -2.32 7.21 0.40
CA VAL A 129 -0.85 7.22 0.33
C VAL A 129 -0.39 5.83 -0.10
N THR A 130 0.31 5.76 -1.24
CA THR A 130 0.62 4.49 -1.91
C THR A 130 2.10 4.39 -2.26
N CYS A 131 2.66 3.18 -2.15
CA CYS A 131 4.01 2.84 -2.59
C CYS A 131 4.08 1.40 -3.11
N TYR A 132 4.77 1.19 -4.23
CA TYR A 132 5.04 -0.14 -4.80
C TYR A 132 6.35 -0.70 -4.29
N SER A 133 6.37 -1.94 -3.83
CA SER A 133 7.59 -2.67 -3.49
C SER A 133 7.36 -4.18 -3.51
N LYS A 134 8.37 -4.96 -3.90
CA LYS A 134 8.33 -6.42 -3.73
C LYS A 134 8.40 -6.85 -2.27
N HIS A 135 8.91 -5.98 -1.40
CA HIS A 135 9.30 -6.32 -0.03
C HIS A 135 8.32 -5.84 1.03
N TRP A 136 7.16 -5.29 0.65
CA TRP A 136 6.13 -4.97 1.63
C TRP A 136 5.71 -6.18 2.49
N PRO A 137 5.56 -7.40 1.95
CA PRO A 137 5.30 -8.57 2.77
C PRO A 137 6.46 -8.94 3.72
N CYS A 138 7.70 -8.58 3.37
CA CYS A 138 8.85 -8.82 4.25
C CYS A 138 8.81 -7.91 5.48
N LEU A 139 8.38 -6.66 5.30
CA LEU A 139 8.23 -5.69 6.39
C LEU A 139 6.92 -5.89 7.18
N PHE A 140 5.88 -6.39 6.51
CA PHE A 140 4.55 -6.60 7.09
C PHE A 140 4.10 -8.05 6.88
N PRO A 141 4.69 -9.02 7.60
CA PRO A 141 4.39 -10.45 7.47
C PRO A 141 2.94 -10.80 7.86
N GLN A 142 2.20 -9.88 8.49
CA GLN A 142 0.75 -9.99 8.75
C GLN A 142 -0.09 -9.99 7.46
N HIS A 143 0.52 -9.69 6.30
CA HIS A 143 -0.12 -9.81 5.01
C HIS A 143 -0.47 -11.28 4.69
N GLY A 144 -1.67 -11.51 4.19
CA GLY A 144 -2.15 -12.84 3.79
C GLY A 144 -3.46 -12.74 3.01
N PRO A 145 -3.99 -13.88 2.51
CA PRO A 145 -5.27 -13.93 1.82
C PRO A 145 -6.46 -13.60 2.74
N GLY A 146 -7.62 -13.24 2.16
CA GLY A 146 -8.85 -12.94 2.92
C GLY A 146 -8.87 -11.53 3.54
N ARG A 147 -9.79 -11.23 4.47
CA ARG A 147 -9.86 -9.91 5.13
C ARG A 147 -8.90 -9.83 6.31
N LYS A 148 -8.28 -8.67 6.56
CA LYS A 148 -7.28 -8.48 7.63
C LYS A 148 -7.76 -8.98 9.00
N HIS A 149 -9.01 -8.69 9.35
CA HIS A 149 -9.57 -9.08 10.64
C HIS A 149 -9.92 -10.57 10.74
N GLU A 150 -10.05 -11.30 9.63
CA GLU A 150 -10.34 -12.74 9.64
C GLU A 150 -9.06 -13.57 9.83
N ARG A 151 -7.89 -12.92 9.76
CA ARG A 151 -6.58 -13.55 9.90
C ARG A 151 -6.05 -13.34 11.32
N THR A 152 -5.18 -14.24 11.76
CA THR A 152 -4.35 -14.00 12.94
C THR A 152 -3.34 -12.91 12.64
N ILE A 153 -3.28 -11.91 13.51
CA ILE A 153 -2.34 -10.79 13.43
C ILE A 153 -1.42 -10.86 14.64
N ALA A 154 -0.25 -11.47 14.46
CA ALA A 154 0.80 -11.50 15.48
C ALA A 154 2.02 -10.72 14.99
N LEU A 155 2.74 -10.08 15.91
CA LEU A 155 4.03 -9.47 15.61
C LEU A 155 5.11 -10.54 15.64
N GLU A 156 5.99 -10.54 14.64
CA GLU A 156 7.22 -11.31 14.68
C GLU A 156 8.13 -10.82 15.81
N PRO A 157 9.02 -11.65 16.37
CA PRO A 157 9.89 -11.24 17.48
C PRO A 157 10.65 -9.93 17.22
N TRP A 158 11.20 -9.77 16.00
CA TRP A 158 11.90 -8.55 15.62
C TRP A 158 10.98 -7.32 15.52
N GLN A 159 9.69 -7.50 15.19
CA GLN A 159 8.70 -6.40 15.20
C GLN A 159 8.32 -6.04 16.64
N GLN A 160 8.16 -7.04 17.51
CA GLN A 160 7.87 -6.83 18.92
C GLN A 160 9.00 -6.03 19.59
N GLU A 161 10.26 -6.38 19.32
CA GLU A 161 11.41 -5.63 19.82
C GLU A 161 11.39 -4.15 19.39
N ILE A 162 10.95 -3.86 18.16
CA ILE A 162 10.82 -2.47 17.67
C ILE A 162 9.67 -1.76 18.36
N VAL A 163 8.51 -2.41 18.51
CA VAL A 163 7.35 -1.84 19.20
C VAL A 163 7.66 -1.60 20.67
N ASP A 164 8.36 -2.50 21.33
CA ASP A 164 8.78 -2.35 22.73
C ASP A 164 9.79 -1.19 22.90
N ALA A 165 10.67 -0.96 21.91
CA ALA A 165 11.61 0.16 21.90
C ALA A 165 10.96 1.50 21.53
N HIS A 166 9.93 1.48 20.68
CA HIS A 166 9.24 2.67 20.17
C HIS A 166 7.70 2.58 20.31
N PRO A 167 7.18 2.37 21.54
CA PRO A 167 5.76 2.09 21.76
C PRO A 167 4.85 3.28 21.47
N TRP A 168 5.34 4.50 21.70
CA TRP A 168 4.59 5.73 21.41
C TRP A 168 4.32 5.91 19.92
N GLU A 169 5.28 5.57 19.06
CA GLU A 169 5.09 5.67 17.61
C GLU A 169 4.09 4.64 17.11
N PHE A 170 4.13 3.42 17.65
CA PHE A 170 3.15 2.37 17.35
C PHE A 170 1.73 2.81 17.73
N ILE A 171 1.53 3.28 18.97
CA ILE A 171 0.25 3.81 19.46
C ILE A 171 -0.22 5.00 18.61
N ARG A 172 0.69 5.92 18.29
CA ARG A 172 0.40 7.07 17.43
C ARG A 172 -0.11 6.62 16.07
N GLY A 173 0.51 5.63 15.44
CA GLY A 173 0.06 5.07 14.16
C GLY A 173 -1.33 4.43 14.23
N LEU A 174 -1.62 3.67 15.28
CA LEU A 174 -2.93 3.07 15.50
C LEU A 174 -4.03 4.11 15.76
N ILE A 175 -3.75 5.14 16.58
CA ILE A 175 -4.68 6.23 16.84
C ILE A 175 -4.92 7.07 15.57
N HIS A 176 -3.90 7.29 14.76
CA HIS A 176 -4.04 8.08 13.54
C HIS A 176 -4.89 7.39 12.47
N SER A 177 -4.92 6.06 12.45
CA SER A 177 -5.76 5.29 11.52
C SER A 177 -7.17 5.07 12.06
N ASP A 178 -7.28 4.31 13.13
CA ASP A 178 -8.55 3.82 13.69
C ASP A 178 -8.97 4.54 14.98
N GLY A 179 -8.26 5.61 15.34
CA GLY A 179 -8.57 6.43 16.50
C GLY A 179 -9.44 7.65 16.17
N CYS A 180 -10.17 8.11 17.18
CA CYS A 180 -10.88 9.38 17.17
C CYS A 180 -10.52 10.16 18.44
N ARG A 181 -10.17 11.44 18.28
CA ARG A 181 -9.91 12.34 19.41
C ARG A 181 -11.12 13.26 19.59
N ILE A 182 -11.65 13.30 20.80
CA ILE A 182 -12.73 14.22 21.19
C ILE A 182 -12.23 15.06 22.36
N THR A 183 -12.40 16.37 22.28
CA THR A 183 -12.15 17.27 23.41
C THR A 183 -13.45 17.43 24.19
N ASN A 184 -13.51 16.81 25.37
CA ASN A 184 -14.60 17.06 26.31
C ASN A 184 -14.28 18.34 27.09
N TRP A 185 -15.30 19.12 27.42
CA TRP A 185 -15.14 20.29 28.27
C TRP A 185 -16.18 20.30 29.39
N THR A 186 -15.80 20.88 30.53
CA THR A 186 -16.68 21.11 31.68
C THR A 186 -16.33 22.45 32.32
N THR A 187 -17.26 23.05 33.04
CA THR A 187 -17.02 24.28 33.80
C THR A 187 -17.03 23.97 35.29
N ARG A 188 -15.99 24.39 36.01
CA ARG A 188 -15.93 24.32 37.47
C ARG A 188 -15.67 25.71 38.02
N VAL A 189 -16.40 26.10 39.05
CA VAL A 189 -16.13 27.37 39.76
C VAL A 189 -14.88 27.17 40.61
N VAL A 190 -13.89 28.05 40.40
CA VAL A 190 -12.63 28.07 41.16
C VAL A 190 -12.37 29.51 41.56
N GLY A 191 -12.31 29.78 42.87
CA GLY A 191 -12.14 31.14 43.38
C GLY A 191 -13.29 32.09 43.01
N GLY A 192 -14.52 31.59 42.93
CA GLY A 192 -15.71 32.39 42.58
C GLY A 192 -15.92 32.65 41.08
N ALA A 193 -14.95 32.31 40.22
CA ALA A 193 -15.08 32.44 38.77
C ALA A 193 -15.29 31.07 38.08
N PRO A 194 -16.19 30.97 37.07
CA PRO A 194 -16.31 29.77 36.27
C PRO A 194 -15.07 29.57 35.40
N LYS A 195 -14.37 28.44 35.58
CA LYS A 195 -13.23 28.04 34.76
C LYS A 195 -13.60 26.85 33.88
N ARG A 196 -13.37 26.97 32.58
CA ARG A 196 -13.53 25.87 31.61
C ARG A 196 -12.31 24.96 31.67
N TYR A 197 -12.57 23.67 31.79
CA TYR A 197 -11.58 22.61 31.78
C TYR A 197 -11.82 21.73 30.56
N GLU A 198 -10.77 21.50 29.79
CA GLU A 198 -10.80 20.65 28.60
C GLU A 198 -9.97 19.40 28.84
N TYR A 199 -10.54 18.25 28.48
CA TYR A 199 -9.93 16.95 28.64
C TYR A 199 -10.06 16.19 27.30
N PRO A 200 -8.97 16.04 26.54
CA PRO A 200 -8.97 15.23 25.34
C PRO A 200 -9.16 13.76 25.73
N ARG A 201 -10.05 13.08 25.02
CA ARG A 201 -10.25 11.63 25.08
C ARG A 201 -9.93 11.03 23.72
N TYR A 202 -9.18 9.94 23.74
CA TYR A 202 -8.88 9.15 22.56
C TYR A 202 -9.73 7.89 22.60
N PHE A 203 -10.47 7.68 21.52
CA PHE A 203 -11.24 6.49 21.26
C PHE A 203 -10.51 5.66 20.22
N PHE A 204 -10.35 4.36 20.45
CA PHE A 204 -9.81 3.43 19.46
C PHE A 204 -10.85 2.36 19.15
N THR A 205 -10.97 1.98 17.88
CA THR A 205 -11.96 1.01 17.45
C THR A 205 -11.45 0.14 16.31
N ASN A 206 -11.36 -1.17 16.52
CA ASN A 206 -10.93 -2.10 15.49
C ASN A 206 -11.76 -3.41 15.51
N THR A 207 -11.82 -4.10 14.37
CA THR A 207 -12.54 -5.38 14.20
C THR A 207 -11.64 -6.60 14.41
N SER A 208 -10.32 -6.42 14.53
CA SER A 208 -9.39 -7.48 14.91
C SER A 208 -9.20 -7.45 16.42
N THR A 209 -9.49 -8.57 17.08
CA THR A 209 -9.20 -8.77 18.51
C THR A 209 -7.70 -8.73 18.77
N ASP A 210 -6.90 -9.18 17.81
CA ASP A 210 -5.45 -9.23 17.94
C ASP A 210 -4.86 -7.81 17.88
N ILE A 211 -5.37 -6.95 16.99
CA ILE A 211 -4.95 -5.53 16.94
C ILE A 211 -5.40 -4.79 18.19
N ILE A 212 -6.59 -5.09 18.71
CA ILE A 212 -7.04 -4.57 20.01
C ILE A 212 -6.06 -4.99 21.12
N GLY A 213 -5.67 -6.27 21.17
CA GLY A 213 -4.69 -6.79 22.13
C GLY A 213 -3.36 -6.07 22.03
N LEU A 214 -2.78 -5.97 20.83
CA LEU A 214 -1.53 -5.24 20.61
C LEU A 214 -1.60 -3.79 21.08
N PHE A 215 -2.73 -3.11 20.86
CA PHE A 215 -2.94 -1.74 21.33
C PHE A 215 -3.01 -1.68 22.87
N THR A 216 -3.83 -2.53 23.49
CA THR A 216 -4.01 -2.52 24.96
C THR A 216 -2.75 -2.93 25.70
N ASP A 217 -2.05 -3.96 25.23
CA ASP A 217 -0.80 -4.44 25.83
C ASP A 217 0.28 -3.35 25.79
N THR A 218 0.32 -2.59 24.68
CA THR A 218 1.24 -1.46 24.54
C THR A 218 0.85 -0.30 25.47
N LEU A 219 -0.44 -0.02 25.65
CA LEU A 219 -0.90 0.99 26.63
C LEU A 219 -0.58 0.58 28.07
N ASP A 220 -0.76 -0.69 28.42
CA ASP A 220 -0.44 -1.24 29.75
C ASP A 220 1.05 -1.11 30.04
N ARG A 221 1.92 -1.43 29.07
CA ARG A 221 3.37 -1.23 29.18
C ARG A 221 3.75 0.24 29.40
N LEU A 222 3.01 1.16 28.77
CA LEU A 222 3.19 2.61 28.93
C LEU A 222 2.58 3.16 30.22
N GLY A 223 1.87 2.35 31.00
CA GLY A 223 1.15 2.79 32.20
C GLY A 223 -0.02 3.74 31.89
N VAL A 224 -0.56 3.69 30.66
CA VAL A 224 -1.71 4.51 30.26
C VAL A 224 -2.98 3.77 30.63
N GLU A 225 -3.77 4.31 31.55
CA GLU A 225 -5.05 3.72 31.89
C GLU A 225 -6.01 3.78 30.70
N TRP A 226 -6.76 2.70 30.49
CA TRP A 226 -7.79 2.64 29.45
C TRP A 226 -9.00 1.85 29.92
N LYS A 227 -10.14 2.08 29.27
CA LYS A 227 -11.39 1.37 29.56
C LYS A 227 -12.09 0.93 28.29
N THR A 228 -12.63 -0.28 28.28
CA THR A 228 -13.52 -0.74 27.21
C THR A 228 -14.94 -0.26 27.46
N HIS A 229 -15.57 0.31 26.43
CA HIS A 229 -17.00 0.55 26.38
C HIS A 229 -17.67 -0.55 25.55
N ARG A 230 -18.70 -1.19 26.11
CA ARG A 230 -19.62 -2.02 25.33
C ARG A 230 -20.71 -1.10 24.75
N PRO A 231 -21.01 -1.17 23.45
CA PRO A 231 -22.19 -0.49 22.92
C PRO A 231 -23.45 -1.05 23.61
N GLN A 232 -24.21 -0.20 24.30
CA GLN A 232 -25.54 -0.56 24.81
C GLN A 232 -26.56 -0.34 23.68
N GLY A 233 -27.37 -1.36 23.36
CA GLY A 233 -28.63 -1.13 22.64
C GLY A 233 -28.77 -1.57 21.16
N ILE A 234 -28.00 -2.54 20.64
CA ILE A 234 -28.34 -3.19 19.36
C ILE A 234 -28.83 -4.62 19.63
N SER A 235 -30.13 -4.85 19.42
CA SER A 235 -30.76 -6.17 19.38
C SER A 235 -30.12 -7.03 18.28
N ARG A 236 -29.87 -8.30 18.63
CA ARG A 236 -28.97 -9.22 17.91
C ARG A 236 -29.68 -9.98 16.79
N PRO A 237 -29.16 -10.00 15.54
CA PRO A 237 -29.35 -11.13 14.65
C PRO A 237 -28.34 -12.24 15.01
N HIS A 238 -28.79 -13.48 15.09
CA HIS A 238 -27.91 -14.65 15.25
C HIS A 238 -27.02 -14.79 14.00
N GLY A 239 -25.69 -14.93 14.19
CA GLY A 239 -24.77 -15.34 13.11
C GLY A 239 -23.75 -14.31 12.61
N HIS A 240 -23.59 -13.13 13.23
CA HIS A 240 -22.52 -12.18 12.88
C HIS A 240 -21.38 -12.13 13.90
N PRO A 241 -20.11 -12.09 13.46
CA PRO A 241 -18.97 -12.01 14.36
C PRO A 241 -19.01 -10.68 15.14
N ARG A 242 -19.08 -10.77 16.47
CA ARG A 242 -18.94 -9.66 17.44
C ARG A 242 -17.61 -8.97 17.16
N ARG A 243 -17.47 -7.65 16.92
CA ARG A 243 -16.12 -7.02 16.81
C ARG A 243 -16.09 -5.49 16.61
N THR A 244 -16.56 -4.76 17.61
CA THR A 244 -16.24 -3.32 17.72
C THR A 244 -16.14 -2.99 19.19
N GLN A 245 -14.92 -2.95 19.73
CA GLN A 245 -14.66 -2.46 21.08
C GLN A 245 -14.21 -1.01 20.96
N ILE A 246 -14.86 -0.12 21.71
CA ILE A 246 -14.46 1.27 21.83
C ILE A 246 -13.59 1.35 23.09
N LEU A 247 -12.31 1.65 22.93
CA LEU A 247 -11.40 1.86 24.05
C LEU A 247 -11.23 3.35 24.28
N THR A 248 -11.42 3.81 25.52
CA THR A 248 -11.08 5.18 25.91
C THR A 248 -9.76 5.15 26.68
N ALA A 249 -8.72 5.80 26.16
CA ALA A 249 -7.52 6.08 26.95
C ALA A 249 -7.81 7.26 27.89
N ILE A 250 -7.57 7.06 29.18
CA ILE A 250 -7.80 8.02 30.26
C ILE A 250 -6.45 8.29 30.90
N GLY A 251 -5.89 9.48 30.71
CA GLY A 251 -4.62 9.83 31.36
C GLY A 251 -4.39 11.33 31.38
N PRO A 252 -3.57 11.84 32.31
CA PRO A 252 -3.14 13.23 32.28
C PRO A 252 -2.43 13.50 30.95
N VAL A 253 -2.85 14.58 30.29
CA VAL A 253 -2.48 15.06 28.93
C VAL A 253 -0.97 15.32 28.75
N THR A 254 -0.16 15.07 29.78
CA THR A 254 1.29 15.28 29.79
C THR A 254 2.10 14.15 29.18
N LEU A 255 1.56 12.94 29.02
CA LEU A 255 2.32 11.76 28.56
C LEU A 255 2.01 11.32 27.13
N LEU A 256 0.87 11.70 26.56
CA LEU A 256 0.65 11.53 25.13
C LEU A 256 1.42 12.64 24.40
N PRO A 257 2.35 12.32 23.48
CA PRO A 257 3.05 13.36 22.73
C PRO A 257 1.99 14.25 22.07
N ARG A 258 2.00 15.55 22.42
CA ARG A 258 1.12 16.51 21.77
C ARG A 258 1.40 16.40 20.27
N PRO A 259 0.42 15.98 19.44
CA PRO A 259 0.64 15.95 18.01
C PRO A 259 1.03 17.37 17.59
N ARG A 260 2.08 17.49 16.78
CA ARG A 260 2.66 18.76 16.30
C ARG A 260 1.66 19.63 15.48
N TRP A 261 0.39 19.23 15.42
CA TRP A 261 -0.69 19.75 14.60
C TRP A 261 -1.94 20.14 15.41
N ASP A 262 -1.85 20.31 16.74
CA ASP A 262 -2.91 20.92 17.57
C ASP A 262 -3.10 22.41 17.15
N SER A 263 -3.69 22.64 15.98
CA SER A 263 -4.33 23.90 15.61
C SER A 263 -5.83 23.79 15.89
N PRO A 264 -6.48 24.80 16.51
CA PRO A 264 -7.80 24.64 17.13
C PRO A 264 -9.00 24.54 16.16
N GLN A 265 -8.80 24.37 14.86
CA GLN A 265 -9.80 24.77 13.85
C GLN A 265 -10.66 23.66 13.25
N ILE A 266 -10.57 22.39 13.66
CA ILE A 266 -11.46 21.35 13.14
C ILE A 266 -12.34 20.80 14.26
N VAL A 267 -13.20 21.68 14.76
CA VAL A 267 -14.35 21.35 15.60
C VAL A 267 -15.57 21.31 14.69
N GLY A 268 -16.13 20.12 14.49
CA GLY A 268 -17.49 19.98 13.95
C GLY A 268 -17.65 18.91 12.88
N ARG A 269 -18.50 17.92 13.20
CA ARG A 269 -19.04 16.85 12.35
C ARG A 269 -18.09 15.72 11.93
N ALA A 270 -18.05 14.70 12.78
CA ALA A 270 -17.99 13.30 12.31
C ALA A 270 -18.79 12.40 13.27
N LEU A 271 -20.04 12.76 13.51
CA LEU A 271 -21.07 11.81 13.92
C LEU A 271 -22.01 11.75 12.71
N THR A 272 -22.30 10.54 12.22
CA THR A 272 -23.10 10.21 11.02
C THR A 272 -22.35 10.28 9.67
N GLY A 273 -21.29 9.51 9.52
CA GLY A 273 -20.78 9.15 8.20
C GLY A 273 -20.25 7.73 8.25
N GLU A 274 -21.01 6.77 7.72
CA GLU A 274 -20.43 5.48 7.36
C GLU A 274 -19.23 5.76 6.45
N LYS A 275 -18.01 5.53 6.96
CA LYS A 275 -16.82 5.48 6.10
C LYS A 275 -17.09 4.37 5.08
N PRO A 276 -16.88 4.61 3.77
CA PRO A 276 -17.12 3.59 2.76
C PRO A 276 -16.32 2.35 3.13
N ARG A 277 -17.03 1.27 3.46
CA ARG A 277 -16.43 -0.04 3.68
C ARG A 277 -15.69 -0.43 2.41
N CYS A 278 -14.54 -1.05 2.60
CA CYS A 278 -13.77 -1.67 1.54
C CYS A 278 -14.60 -2.79 0.90
N ASP A 279 -15.40 -2.47 -0.11
CA ASP A 279 -15.99 -3.45 -1.02
C ASP A 279 -14.90 -3.93 -1.98
N LEU A 280 -14.09 -4.86 -1.48
CA LEU A 280 -13.35 -5.79 -2.34
C LEU A 280 -14.36 -6.84 -2.83
N ARG A 281 -15.11 -6.51 -3.88
CA ARG A 281 -15.67 -7.51 -4.78
C ARG A 281 -15.08 -7.31 -6.17
N ALA A 282 -14.72 -8.45 -6.77
CA ALA A 282 -14.19 -8.65 -8.12
C ALA A 282 -12.74 -8.20 -8.32
N HIS A 283 -11.80 -9.06 -7.92
CA HIS A 283 -10.79 -9.62 -8.84
C HIS A 283 -9.97 -10.67 -8.10
N ASP A 284 -10.62 -11.76 -7.70
CA ASP A 284 -9.89 -12.98 -7.31
C ASP A 284 -10.78 -14.20 -7.55
N SER A 285 -10.67 -14.78 -8.75
CA SER A 285 -10.90 -16.19 -9.10
C SER A 285 -10.96 -16.38 -10.61
N ALA A 286 -9.80 -16.56 -11.23
CA ALA A 286 -9.71 -17.35 -12.47
C ALA A 286 -8.61 -18.38 -12.25
N GLN A 287 -9.01 -19.57 -11.81
CA GLN A 287 -8.17 -20.77 -11.79
C GLN A 287 -7.66 -21.05 -13.21
N PRO A 288 -6.38 -21.40 -13.42
CA PRO A 288 -5.97 -21.98 -14.68
C PRO A 288 -6.49 -23.43 -14.74
N SER A 289 -7.55 -23.64 -15.50
CA SER A 289 -8.02 -24.98 -15.86
C SER A 289 -6.89 -25.76 -16.51
N ARG A 290 -6.58 -26.92 -15.93
CA ARG A 290 -5.79 -27.98 -16.55
C ARG A 290 -6.43 -28.37 -17.88
N LEU A 291 -5.79 -28.04 -19.01
CA LEU A 291 -6.01 -28.77 -20.26
C LEU A 291 -4.80 -29.67 -20.50
N ARG A 292 -4.99 -30.94 -20.12
CA ARG A 292 -4.21 -32.07 -20.62
C ARG A 292 -4.36 -32.12 -22.15
N GLY A 293 -3.26 -32.48 -22.79
CA GLY A 293 -3.07 -32.29 -24.22
C GLY A 293 -3.88 -33.17 -25.15
N ARG A 294 -3.75 -32.82 -26.43
CA ARG A 294 -3.87 -33.76 -27.54
C ARG A 294 -2.76 -33.46 -28.53
N SER A 295 -1.90 -34.44 -28.75
CA SER A 295 -1.02 -34.51 -29.89
C SER A 295 -1.85 -34.70 -31.17
N SER A 296 -1.46 -34.06 -32.26
CA SER A 296 -1.69 -34.64 -33.59
C SER A 296 -0.52 -34.29 -34.50
N ARG A 297 0.16 -35.37 -34.89
CA ARG A 297 1.19 -35.50 -35.92
C ARG A 297 0.73 -34.88 -37.25
N GLY A 298 1.68 -34.35 -38.01
CA GLY A 298 1.44 -33.59 -39.24
C GLY A 298 1.18 -34.37 -40.52
N ARG A 299 1.18 -33.64 -41.64
CA ARG A 299 1.33 -34.03 -43.05
C ARG A 299 1.56 -32.73 -43.85
N ARG A 300 2.77 -32.47 -44.35
CA ARG A 300 3.23 -32.65 -45.76
C ARG A 300 2.25 -32.17 -46.85
N GLY A 301 2.63 -31.07 -47.51
CA GLY A 301 2.94 -30.99 -48.95
C GLY A 301 1.82 -31.16 -49.98
N GLY A 302 1.58 -30.12 -50.77
CA GLY A 302 0.84 -30.18 -52.04
C GLY A 302 0.99 -28.90 -52.87
N ARG A 303 1.61 -29.00 -54.04
CA ARG A 303 1.89 -27.92 -55.01
C ARG A 303 0.72 -27.74 -56.01
N ARG A 304 0.49 -26.47 -56.41
CA ARG A 304 0.12 -25.93 -57.77
C ARG A 304 -1.14 -26.47 -58.50
N PRO A 305 -1.61 -25.85 -59.61
CA PRO A 305 -1.16 -24.64 -60.34
C PRO A 305 -2.27 -23.61 -60.69
N GLN A 306 -1.82 -22.47 -61.24
CA GLN A 306 -2.61 -21.47 -61.99
C GLN A 306 -3.22 -22.05 -63.28
N PRO A 307 -4.20 -21.34 -63.86
CA PRO A 307 -4.16 -21.05 -65.30
C PRO A 307 -4.29 -19.54 -65.59
N GLY A 308 -3.64 -19.09 -66.66
CA GLY A 308 -3.72 -17.71 -67.17
C GLY A 308 -4.73 -17.54 -68.30
N GLY A 309 -4.86 -16.28 -68.76
CA GLY A 309 -5.27 -15.97 -70.14
C GLY A 309 -6.53 -15.12 -70.34
N ARG A 310 -6.31 -13.79 -70.42
CA ARG A 310 -6.84 -12.75 -71.34
C ARG A 310 -8.30 -12.75 -71.90
N PHE A 311 -8.71 -11.50 -72.18
CA PHE A 311 -9.89 -10.96 -72.92
C PHE A 311 -11.19 -10.95 -72.10
N GLY A 312 -12.01 -9.90 -72.04
CA GLY A 312 -12.06 -8.57 -72.65
C GLY A 312 -13.51 -8.05 -72.49
N GLY A 313 -13.71 -6.73 -72.38
CA GLY A 313 -15.00 -6.09 -72.71
C GLY A 313 -15.94 -5.70 -71.57
N ARG A 314 -16.05 -4.38 -71.39
CA ARG A 314 -17.25 -3.52 -71.20
C ARG A 314 -18.41 -4.01 -70.32
N GLY A 315 -18.91 -3.09 -69.48
CA GLY A 315 -20.35 -2.97 -69.21
C GLY A 315 -20.72 -2.69 -67.76
N GLU A 316 -20.92 -1.41 -67.46
CA GLU A 316 -22.04 -0.86 -66.68
C GLU A 316 -22.32 -1.36 -65.23
N ALA A 317 -22.17 -0.40 -64.30
CA ALA A 317 -23.00 -0.25 -63.09
C ALA A 317 -24.47 0.04 -63.50
N PRO A 318 -25.54 -0.12 -62.67
CA PRO A 318 -25.69 0.47 -61.33
C PRO A 318 -26.18 -0.55 -60.27
N ALA A 319 -25.80 -0.42 -58.99
CA ALA A 319 -26.37 0.47 -57.97
C ALA A 319 -27.75 0.07 -57.43
N ARG A 320 -27.79 0.04 -56.08
CA ARG A 320 -28.95 0.02 -55.16
C ARG A 320 -29.62 -1.36 -55.04
N TRP A 321 -30.04 -1.86 -53.89
CA TRP A 321 -30.52 -1.27 -52.64
C TRP A 321 -30.29 -2.27 -51.49
N GLY A 322 -30.22 -1.79 -50.25
CA GLY A 322 -30.39 -2.61 -49.04
C GLY A 322 -29.34 -2.32 -47.99
#